data_AF-A0AAV6CDT8-F1
#
_entry.id   AF-A0AAV6CDT8-F1
#
_cell.length_a   1.000
_cell.length_b   1.000
_cell.length_c   1.000
_cell.angle_alpha   90.00
_cell.angle_beta   90.00
_cell.angle_gamma   90.00
#
_symmetry.space_group_name_H-M   'P 1'
#
loop_
_entity.id
_entity.type
_entity.pdbx_description
1 polymer ?
#
loop_
_entity_poly.entity_id
_entity_poly.type
_entity_poly.pdbx_seq_one_letter_code
_entity_poly.pdbx_strand_id
1 'polypeptide(L)'
;MSSPPGAPVAIYDGECRFCGRWVDIWKQKAASQVEFLQLQDERVQDRFPEIALADLQKAFHLIEVNGTVHHGAKAVYRLLALIGETALDWAYEWAPGFAPVSEAAYGLIARNRMVISMLTRAFIPRRLAVYNLVSEIFLRGLGLIYLAAFWSLGAQLPGLIGSAGIVPVAEGLSQGSALSFVDVPTLCLWNTSDQFISAQCWVGVIVSLALVMGFAPWLCLIALWVLYLSLTVAGGVFLSFQWDNCLLEAGLLAIFLPRWRLWLTNSGPPSRAVIWLYRWLMFRLMFESGCVKLLSGDETWWFLTALDYHYHTQPLPTPLAWHAHQLPGWFNAAFVAGMHIIELALPFLIFVGRRARLFAALGFVGLQAGILLTGNYGFFNLLTIVLCIPLLDDEWMLRGKAVFKRGVAALRKRPAMEEKGVAAPAIPRNHPAQWWLLLFARTGLIIVVLFMSAVQLLLVLRINPRWPDPIVNVYSRMAAFRSINAYGLFANMTTERAEIIVEGSMDGESWHPYEFRFKPGDPKQAPPQIGPHMPRLDWQMWFAALGPFDQSPWFINFCARLLQNEPTVTRLLARNPFPNSPPRFIRAQLWEYRFTNRDERQKTGAWWSREFKGEYLPQITFDTTERPPDR
;
A
#
# COMPACT_ATOMS: atom_id res chain seq x y z
N MET A 1 -24.76 43.46 22.01
CA MET A 1 -26.10 43.02 21.58
C MET A 1 -27.10 43.19 22.68
N SER A 2 -28.14 43.98 22.41
CA SER A 2 -29.29 44.26 23.27
C SER A 2 -30.22 43.04 23.47
N SER A 3 -30.18 42.05 22.58
CA SER A 3 -30.88 40.77 22.72
C SER A 3 -30.02 39.62 22.17
N PRO A 4 -29.23 38.93 23.02
CA PRO A 4 -28.41 37.81 22.58
C PRO A 4 -29.25 36.58 22.19
N PRO A 5 -28.82 35.78 21.21
CA PRO A 5 -29.60 34.63 20.75
C PRO A 5 -29.53 33.45 21.73
N GLY A 6 -30.61 32.66 21.83
CA GLY A 6 -30.68 31.48 22.69
C GLY A 6 -29.79 30.30 22.27
N ALA A 7 -29.26 30.34 21.05
CA ALA A 7 -28.25 29.42 20.52
C ALA A 7 -27.29 30.21 19.60
N PRO A 8 -26.06 29.75 19.37
CA PRO A 8 -25.16 30.36 18.40
C PRO A 8 -25.80 30.44 17.01
N VAL A 9 -25.68 31.59 16.34
CA VAL A 9 -26.28 31.83 15.02
C VAL A 9 -25.18 32.12 13.99
N ALA A 10 -25.15 31.31 12.94
CA ALA A 10 -24.27 31.48 11.79
C ALA A 10 -25.05 32.14 10.63
N ILE A 11 -24.61 33.32 10.20
CA ILE A 11 -25.21 34.06 9.09
C ILE A 11 -24.29 33.96 7.87
N TYR A 12 -24.88 33.61 6.73
CA TYR A 12 -24.16 33.44 5.47
C TYR A 12 -24.99 33.95 4.28
N ASP A 13 -24.30 34.29 3.20
CA ASP A 13 -24.94 34.63 1.93
C ASP A 13 -25.56 33.38 1.28
N GLY A 14 -26.88 33.33 1.19
CA GLY A 14 -27.64 32.20 0.61
C GLY A 14 -27.53 32.11 -0.91
N GLU A 15 -27.25 33.23 -1.59
CA GLU A 15 -27.05 33.26 -3.05
C GLU A 15 -25.63 32.80 -3.43
N CYS A 16 -24.68 32.90 -2.49
CA CYS A 16 -23.34 32.37 -2.63
C CYS A 16 -23.34 30.83 -2.63
N ARG A 17 -23.29 30.22 -3.82
CA ARG A 17 -23.22 28.75 -4.00
C ARG A 17 -22.03 28.08 -3.29
N PHE A 18 -20.92 28.79 -3.10
CA PHE A 18 -19.77 28.32 -2.32
C PHE A 18 -20.13 28.25 -0.82
N CYS A 19 -20.67 29.34 -0.29
CA CYS A 19 -21.05 29.51 1.11
C CYS A 19 -22.14 28.51 1.50
N GLY A 20 -23.21 28.42 0.69
CA GLY A 20 -24.28 27.46 0.90
C GLY A 20 -23.81 26.00 0.96
N ARG A 21 -22.80 25.62 0.16
CA ARG A 21 -22.25 24.26 0.21
C ARG A 21 -21.50 23.96 1.51
N TRP A 22 -20.66 24.88 1.96
CA TRP A 22 -19.96 24.72 3.24
C TRP A 22 -20.94 24.68 4.40
N VAL A 23 -21.97 25.51 4.35
CA VAL A 23 -23.07 25.48 5.33
C VAL A 23 -23.83 24.16 5.28
N ASP A 24 -24.12 23.59 4.12
CA ASP A 24 -24.74 22.25 4.01
C ASP A 24 -23.88 21.18 4.72
N ILE A 25 -22.55 21.28 4.60
CA ILE A 25 -21.59 20.38 5.26
C ILE A 25 -21.58 20.61 6.78
N TRP A 26 -21.54 21.87 7.22
CA TRP A 26 -21.52 22.21 8.64
C TRP A 26 -22.84 21.88 9.33
N LYS A 27 -23.99 22.10 8.68
CA LYS A 27 -25.32 21.66 9.16
C LYS A 27 -25.35 20.16 9.47
N GLN A 28 -24.67 19.33 8.67
CA GLN A 28 -24.59 17.89 8.93
C GLN A 28 -23.76 17.54 10.18
N LYS A 29 -22.78 18.37 10.56
CA LYS A 29 -21.93 18.17 11.73
C LYS A 29 -22.45 18.87 12.99
N ALA A 30 -23.03 20.04 12.83
CA ALA A 30 -23.43 20.94 13.91
C ALA A 30 -24.69 20.47 14.66
N ALA A 31 -25.44 19.50 14.12
CA ALA A 31 -26.72 19.08 14.68
C ALA A 31 -27.61 20.30 15.01
N SER A 32 -28.30 20.29 16.15
CA SER A 32 -29.10 21.42 16.66
C SER A 32 -28.28 22.43 17.49
N GLN A 33 -26.94 22.41 17.43
CA GLN A 33 -26.07 23.24 18.27
C GLN A 33 -25.87 24.66 17.73
N VAL A 34 -26.06 24.85 16.42
CA VAL A 34 -25.89 26.15 15.75
C VAL A 34 -27.05 26.37 14.79
N GLU A 35 -27.70 27.52 14.89
CA GLU A 35 -28.73 27.96 13.95
C GLU A 35 -28.06 28.58 12.73
N PHE A 36 -28.49 28.22 11.52
CA PHE A 36 -27.94 28.77 10.28
C PHE A 36 -28.99 29.60 9.54
N LEU A 37 -28.76 30.90 9.43
CA LEU A 37 -29.66 31.84 8.75
C LEU A 37 -29.04 32.33 7.44
N GLN A 38 -29.87 32.42 6.40
CA GLN A 38 -29.48 33.05 5.15
C GLN A 38 -29.60 34.56 5.30
N LEU A 39 -28.66 35.30 4.73
CA LEU A 39 -28.70 36.76 4.73
C LEU A 39 -30.01 37.32 4.13
N GLN A 40 -30.59 36.62 3.17
CA GLN A 40 -31.84 36.98 2.50
C GLN A 40 -33.10 36.70 3.35
N ASP A 41 -32.95 36.09 4.53
CA ASP A 41 -34.05 35.84 5.45
C ASP A 41 -34.43 37.14 6.18
N GLU A 42 -35.68 37.58 6.05
CA GLU A 42 -36.20 38.83 6.63
C GLU A 42 -35.94 38.91 8.15
N ARG A 43 -35.92 37.75 8.83
CA ARG A 43 -35.70 37.64 10.27
C ARG A 43 -34.30 38.07 10.72
N VAL A 44 -33.32 38.15 9.81
CA VAL A 44 -31.93 38.49 10.18
C VAL A 44 -31.82 39.93 10.62
N GLN A 45 -32.41 40.87 9.88
CA GLN A 45 -32.38 42.29 10.23
C GLN A 45 -33.27 42.60 11.44
N ASP A 46 -34.40 41.90 11.57
CA ASP A 46 -35.29 42.03 12.74
C ASP A 46 -34.61 41.54 14.04
N ARG A 47 -33.85 40.43 13.96
CA ARG A 47 -33.17 39.84 15.13
C ARG A 47 -31.85 40.52 15.48
N PHE A 48 -31.16 41.08 14.49
CA PHE A 48 -29.82 41.66 14.67
C PHE A 48 -29.69 43.06 14.03
N PRO A 49 -30.53 44.04 14.44
CA PRO A 49 -30.55 45.38 13.84
C PRO A 49 -29.26 46.18 14.11
N GLU A 50 -28.47 45.77 15.11
CA GLU A 50 -27.18 46.39 15.46
C GLU A 50 -26.07 46.10 14.43
N ILE A 51 -26.25 45.10 13.55
CA ILE A 51 -25.24 44.76 12.54
C ILE A 51 -25.68 45.35 11.19
N ALA A 52 -24.89 46.29 10.67
CA ALA A 52 -25.16 46.89 9.37
C ALA A 52 -25.21 45.82 8.26
N LEU A 53 -26.24 45.90 7.39
CA LEU A 53 -26.42 44.96 6.28
C LEU A 53 -25.19 44.88 5.37
N ALA A 54 -24.50 46.02 5.17
CA ALA A 54 -23.28 46.09 4.39
C ALA A 54 -22.15 45.24 4.98
N ASP A 55 -22.11 45.04 6.29
CA ASP A 55 -21.08 44.20 6.94
C ASP A 55 -21.44 42.72 6.83
N LEU A 56 -22.72 42.36 7.00
CA LEU A 56 -23.20 40.99 6.77
C LEU A 56 -22.97 40.50 5.33
N GLN A 57 -22.94 41.40 4.35
CA GLN A 57 -22.62 41.07 2.95
C GLN A 57 -21.13 40.81 2.71
N LYS A 58 -20.23 41.35 3.55
CA LYS A 58 -18.78 41.26 3.34
C LYS A 58 -18.20 39.91 3.74
N ALA A 59 -18.80 39.24 4.74
CA ALA A 59 -18.22 38.03 5.32
C ALA A 59 -19.27 37.09 5.92
N PHE A 60 -18.83 35.86 6.18
CA PHE A 60 -19.51 34.90 7.04
C PHE A 60 -19.46 35.38 8.49
N HIS A 61 -20.59 35.32 9.20
CA HIS A 61 -20.71 35.79 10.58
C HIS A 61 -21.14 34.66 11.51
N LEU A 62 -20.60 34.67 12.72
CA LEU A 62 -21.04 33.81 13.82
C LEU A 62 -21.33 34.69 15.04
N ILE A 63 -22.55 34.58 15.56
CA ILE A 63 -23.01 35.28 16.75
C ILE A 63 -23.13 34.25 17.87
N GLU A 64 -22.37 34.43 18.95
CA GLU A 64 -22.43 33.54 20.11
C GLU A 64 -23.57 33.91 21.08
N VAL A 65 -23.89 32.99 22.00
CA VAL A 65 -24.94 33.15 23.02
C VAL A 65 -24.66 34.33 23.96
N ASN A 66 -23.40 34.72 24.12
CA ASN A 66 -23.01 35.90 24.90
C ASN A 66 -23.13 37.23 24.10
N GLY A 67 -23.59 37.18 22.85
CA GLY A 67 -23.72 38.34 21.97
C GLY A 67 -22.41 38.78 21.30
N THR A 68 -21.33 37.99 21.40
CA THR A 68 -20.07 38.26 20.68
C THR A 68 -20.24 37.94 19.19
N VAL A 69 -19.81 38.86 18.34
CA VAL A 69 -19.90 38.72 16.89
C VAL A 69 -18.50 38.45 16.33
N HIS A 70 -18.35 37.31 15.68
CA HIS A 70 -17.16 36.96 14.90
C HIS A 70 -17.48 37.08 13.41
N HIS A 71 -16.49 37.46 12.62
CA HIS A 71 -16.56 37.51 11.17
C HIS A 71 -15.33 36.85 10.53
N GLY A 72 -15.36 36.65 9.22
CA GLY A 72 -14.18 36.22 8.45
C GLY A 72 -13.71 34.79 8.77
N ALA A 73 -12.40 34.57 8.78
CA ALA A 73 -11.82 33.28 9.12
C ALA A 73 -12.09 32.91 10.58
N LYS A 74 -12.02 33.87 11.50
CA LYS A 74 -12.32 33.67 12.93
C LYS A 74 -13.72 33.09 13.14
N ALA A 75 -14.74 33.60 12.45
CA ALA A 75 -16.11 33.06 12.54
C ALA A 75 -16.19 31.58 12.13
N VAL A 76 -15.44 31.20 11.08
CA VAL A 76 -15.39 29.81 10.61
C VAL A 76 -14.69 28.91 11.62
N TYR A 77 -13.53 29.31 12.14
CA TYR A 77 -12.80 28.49 13.12
C TYR A 77 -13.56 28.36 14.43
N ARG A 78 -14.24 29.43 14.86
CA ARG A 78 -15.07 29.39 16.05
C ARG A 78 -16.29 28.49 15.89
N LEU A 79 -16.93 28.53 14.71
CA LEU A 79 -17.99 27.57 14.36
C LEU A 79 -17.47 26.13 14.43
N LEU A 80 -16.28 25.88 13.88
CA LEU A 80 -15.64 24.56 13.93
C LEU A 80 -15.37 24.11 15.38
N ALA A 81 -14.94 25.03 16.25
CA ALA A 81 -14.74 24.74 17.67
C ALA A 81 -16.06 24.37 18.38
N LEU A 82 -17.16 25.08 18.09
CA LEU A 82 -18.48 24.76 18.64
C LEU A 82 -18.94 23.35 18.28
N ILE A 83 -18.60 22.86 17.09
CA ILE A 83 -18.93 21.51 16.62
C ILE A 83 -17.86 20.45 16.98
N GLY A 84 -16.90 20.80 17.85
CA GLY A 84 -15.89 19.89 18.41
C GLY A 84 -14.53 19.86 17.70
N GLU A 85 -14.29 20.71 16.71
CA GLU A 85 -13.01 20.86 15.98
C GLU A 85 -12.25 22.10 16.46
N THR A 86 -11.61 22.02 17.62
CA THR A 86 -11.00 23.16 18.33
C THR A 86 -9.60 23.56 17.85
N ALA A 87 -8.92 22.70 17.07
CA ALA A 87 -7.51 22.91 16.73
C ALA A 87 -7.25 24.19 15.93
N LEU A 88 -8.13 24.54 15.00
CA LEU A 88 -7.98 25.74 14.17
C LEU A 88 -8.30 27.02 14.95
N ASP A 89 -9.27 26.97 15.86
CA ASP A 89 -9.59 28.08 16.78
C ASP A 89 -8.40 28.34 17.73
N TRP A 90 -7.83 27.27 18.29
CA TRP A 90 -6.62 27.36 19.10
C TRP A 90 -5.43 27.92 18.31
N ALA A 91 -5.19 27.44 17.09
CA ALA A 91 -4.12 27.96 16.24
C ALA A 91 -4.34 29.44 15.89
N TYR A 92 -5.59 29.85 15.67
CA TYR A 92 -5.95 31.25 15.43
C TYR A 92 -5.61 32.16 16.61
N GLU A 93 -5.88 31.72 17.83
CA GLU A 93 -5.62 32.52 19.04
C GLU A 93 -4.13 32.50 19.45
N TRP A 94 -3.41 31.39 19.23
CA TRP A 94 -2.11 31.17 19.88
C TRP A 94 -0.92 30.97 18.94
N ALA A 95 -1.12 30.60 17.67
CA ALA A 95 -0.01 30.34 16.75
C ALA A 95 0.44 31.66 16.06
N PRO A 96 1.70 32.09 16.23
CA PRO A 96 2.19 33.31 15.62
C PRO A 96 2.02 33.30 14.09
N GLY A 97 1.43 34.37 13.54
CA GLY A 97 1.22 34.53 12.11
C GLY A 97 0.03 33.76 11.52
N PHE A 98 -0.61 32.85 12.26
CA PHE A 98 -1.73 32.06 11.73
C PHE A 98 -2.99 32.89 11.47
N ALA A 99 -3.37 33.77 12.40
CA ALA A 99 -4.52 34.67 12.23
C ALA A 99 -4.42 35.57 10.98
N PRO A 100 -3.34 36.37 10.77
CA PRO A 100 -3.25 37.23 9.60
C PRO A 100 -3.20 36.45 8.28
N VAL A 101 -2.52 35.29 8.24
CA VAL A 101 -2.49 34.42 7.05
C VAL A 101 -3.89 33.85 6.75
N SER A 102 -4.61 33.41 7.78
CA SER A 102 -5.94 32.85 7.63
C SER A 102 -6.96 33.88 7.14
N GLU A 103 -6.92 35.11 7.68
CA GLU A 103 -7.78 36.20 7.23
C GLU A 103 -7.42 36.67 5.81
N ALA A 104 -6.13 36.71 5.45
CA ALA A 104 -5.71 36.99 4.08
C ALA A 104 -6.22 35.92 3.10
N ALA A 105 -6.09 34.64 3.45
CA ALA A 105 -6.61 33.52 2.66
C ALA A 105 -8.14 33.58 2.54
N TYR A 106 -8.84 33.87 3.63
CA TYR A 106 -10.29 34.08 3.63
C TYR A 106 -10.70 35.22 2.71
N GLY A 107 -10.02 36.37 2.80
CA GLY A 107 -10.26 37.53 1.96
C GLY A 107 -10.07 37.23 0.47
N LEU A 108 -9.03 36.46 0.11
CA LEU A 108 -8.81 36.00 -1.26
C LEU A 108 -9.97 35.11 -1.75
N ILE A 109 -10.43 34.17 -0.91
CA ILE A 109 -11.57 33.30 -1.22
C ILE A 109 -12.86 34.10 -1.38
N ALA A 110 -13.15 35.01 -0.45
CA ALA A 110 -14.36 35.82 -0.43
C ALA A 110 -14.47 36.73 -1.66
N ARG A 111 -13.33 37.30 -2.12
CA ARG A 111 -13.23 38.12 -3.35
C ARG A 111 -13.43 37.28 -4.61
N ASN A 112 -12.96 36.04 -4.64
CA ASN A 112 -12.99 35.16 -5.81
C ASN A 112 -14.07 34.06 -5.74
N ARG A 113 -15.08 34.22 -4.86
CA ARG A 113 -16.04 33.18 -4.49
C ARG A 113 -16.80 32.55 -5.67
N MET A 114 -17.05 33.29 -6.75
CA MET A 114 -17.72 32.78 -7.96
C MET A 114 -16.84 31.80 -8.74
N VAL A 115 -15.59 32.16 -8.99
CA VAL A 115 -14.60 31.31 -9.68
C VAL A 115 -14.28 30.08 -8.82
N ILE A 116 -14.06 30.29 -7.52
CA ILE A 116 -13.81 29.21 -6.57
C ILE A 116 -15.04 28.30 -6.42
N SER A 117 -16.27 28.81 -6.53
CA SER A 117 -17.48 27.99 -6.53
C SER A 117 -17.52 27.01 -7.71
N MET A 118 -17.05 27.45 -8.88
CA MET A 118 -16.95 26.61 -10.07
C MET A 118 -15.96 25.46 -9.86
N LEU A 119 -14.75 25.76 -9.35
CA LEU A 119 -13.74 24.77 -9.02
C LEU A 119 -14.22 23.81 -7.92
N THR A 120 -14.70 24.35 -6.79
CA THR A 120 -15.18 23.54 -5.68
C THR A 120 -16.35 22.64 -6.05
N ARG A 121 -17.14 22.92 -7.11
CA ARG A 121 -18.13 22.00 -7.70
C ARG A 121 -17.56 20.63 -8.07
N ALA A 122 -16.32 20.59 -8.53
CA ALA A 122 -15.63 19.33 -8.81
C ALA A 122 -15.12 18.66 -7.52
N PHE A 123 -14.46 19.43 -6.64
CA PHE A 123 -13.67 18.89 -5.53
C PHE A 123 -14.44 18.66 -4.21
N ILE A 124 -15.46 19.47 -3.89
CA ILE A 124 -16.13 19.47 -2.58
C ILE A 124 -17.54 18.88 -2.72
N PRO A 125 -17.86 17.75 -2.05
CA PRO A 125 -19.18 17.15 -2.12
C PRO A 125 -20.22 17.96 -1.33
N ARG A 126 -21.50 17.88 -1.71
CA ARG A 126 -22.63 18.50 -0.96
C ARG A 126 -22.93 17.79 0.36
N ARG A 127 -22.60 16.51 0.46
CA ARG A 127 -22.75 15.70 1.68
C ARG A 127 -21.43 15.05 2.04
N LEU A 128 -21.20 14.93 3.34
CA LEU A 128 -20.01 14.27 3.84
C LEU A 128 -20.09 12.77 3.54
N ALA A 129 -19.06 12.24 2.88
CA ALA A 129 -18.95 10.82 2.63
C ALA A 129 -18.81 10.02 3.94
N VAL A 130 -19.49 8.88 3.98
CA VAL A 130 -19.43 7.88 5.05
C VAL A 130 -18.57 6.71 4.55
N TYR A 131 -17.75 6.15 5.43
CA TYR A 131 -16.73 5.14 5.08
C TYR A 131 -16.77 3.90 5.99
N ASN A 132 -17.86 3.66 6.72
CA ASN A 132 -17.94 2.56 7.67
C ASN A 132 -17.80 1.20 6.96
N LEU A 133 -18.61 0.99 5.93
CA LEU A 133 -18.59 -0.24 5.13
C LEU A 133 -17.29 -0.35 4.33
N VAL A 134 -16.81 0.76 3.76
CA VAL A 134 -15.54 0.80 3.03
C VAL A 134 -14.38 0.38 3.93
N SER A 135 -14.28 0.93 5.13
CA SER A 135 -13.23 0.55 6.09
C SER A 135 -13.38 -0.90 6.55
N GLU A 136 -14.60 -1.41 6.72
CA GLU A 136 -14.82 -2.82 7.07
C GLU A 136 -14.31 -3.76 5.98
N ILE A 137 -14.74 -3.55 4.73
CA ILE A 137 -14.33 -4.37 3.57
C ILE A 137 -12.82 -4.26 3.38
N PHE A 138 -12.26 -3.04 3.48
CA PHE A 138 -10.83 -2.81 3.38
C PHE A 138 -10.04 -3.60 4.42
N LEU A 139 -10.42 -3.54 5.71
CA LEU A 139 -9.71 -4.24 6.77
C LEU A 139 -9.79 -5.76 6.64
N ARG A 140 -10.95 -6.29 6.22
CA ARG A 140 -11.08 -7.72 5.90
C ARG A 140 -10.22 -8.11 4.71
N GLY A 141 -10.21 -7.29 3.66
CA GLY A 141 -9.34 -7.47 2.49
C GLY A 141 -7.86 -7.48 2.87
N LEU A 142 -7.43 -6.53 3.70
CA LEU A 142 -6.06 -6.47 4.22
C LEU A 142 -5.72 -7.70 5.07
N GLY A 143 -6.65 -8.19 5.90
CA GLY A 143 -6.50 -9.45 6.62
C GLY A 143 -6.30 -10.65 5.69
N LEU A 144 -7.00 -10.71 4.55
CA LEU A 144 -6.77 -11.76 3.54
C LEU A 144 -5.40 -11.65 2.88
N ILE A 145 -4.89 -10.43 2.66
CA ILE A 145 -3.53 -10.21 2.15
C ILE A 145 -2.49 -10.70 3.16
N TYR A 146 -2.62 -10.33 4.43
CA TYR A 146 -1.73 -10.83 5.48
C TYR A 146 -1.79 -12.35 5.60
N LEU A 147 -2.98 -12.94 5.53
CA LEU A 147 -3.16 -14.39 5.53
C LEU A 147 -2.37 -15.04 4.40
N ALA A 148 -2.52 -14.55 3.16
CA ALA A 148 -1.79 -15.06 2.02
C ALA A 148 -0.27 -14.89 2.20
N ALA A 149 0.18 -13.75 2.71
CA ALA A 149 1.60 -13.47 2.93
C ALA A 149 2.22 -14.41 3.99
N PHE A 150 1.61 -14.52 5.18
CA PHE A 150 2.11 -15.40 6.25
C PHE A 150 2.03 -16.88 5.88
N TRP A 151 0.92 -17.31 5.25
CA TRP A 151 0.77 -18.69 4.80
C TRP A 151 1.83 -19.06 3.76
N SER A 152 2.04 -18.16 2.78
CA SER A 152 3.07 -18.33 1.76
C SER A 152 4.47 -18.40 2.36
N LEU A 153 4.77 -17.60 3.38
CA LEU A 153 6.07 -17.57 4.03
C LEU A 153 6.33 -18.81 4.89
N GLY A 154 5.34 -19.25 5.67
CA GLY A 154 5.48 -20.39 6.58
C GLY A 154 5.94 -21.69 5.88
N ALA A 155 5.59 -21.86 4.61
CA ALA A 155 6.02 -23.01 3.81
C ALA A 155 7.50 -22.97 3.38
N GLN A 156 8.17 -21.81 3.46
CA GLN A 156 9.48 -21.58 2.85
C GLN A 156 10.56 -21.18 3.87
N LEU A 157 10.21 -20.45 4.94
CA LEU A 157 11.19 -19.88 5.86
C LEU A 157 12.21 -20.87 6.45
N PRO A 158 11.85 -22.12 6.82
CA PRO A 158 12.83 -23.06 7.35
C PRO A 158 14.00 -23.32 6.39
N GLY A 159 13.72 -23.42 5.08
CA GLY A 159 14.77 -23.59 4.07
C GLY A 159 15.46 -22.29 3.67
N LEU A 160 14.84 -21.13 3.88
CA LEU A 160 15.43 -19.85 3.51
C LEU A 160 16.33 -19.29 4.61
N ILE A 161 15.81 -19.14 5.83
CA ILE A 161 16.46 -18.41 6.92
C ILE A 161 16.53 -19.17 8.25
N GLY A 162 16.07 -20.42 8.27
CA GLY A 162 16.24 -21.30 9.42
C GLY A 162 17.71 -21.63 9.67
N SER A 163 17.99 -22.30 10.79
CA SER A 163 19.33 -22.70 11.23
C SER A 163 20.10 -23.50 10.18
N ALA A 164 19.41 -24.36 9.42
CA ALA A 164 19.95 -25.12 8.29
C ALA A 164 19.59 -24.53 6.92
N GLY A 165 18.99 -23.34 6.88
CA GLY A 165 18.56 -22.68 5.65
C GLY A 165 19.71 -22.14 4.80
N ILE A 166 19.35 -21.49 3.69
CA ILE A 166 20.29 -20.85 2.76
C ILE A 166 21.04 -19.69 3.43
N VAL A 167 20.33 -18.84 4.17
CA VAL A 167 20.91 -17.68 4.89
C VAL A 167 20.38 -17.68 6.34
N PRO A 168 20.98 -18.46 7.25
CA PRO A 168 20.53 -18.55 8.63
C PRO A 168 20.49 -17.18 9.33
N VAL A 169 19.35 -16.83 9.92
CA VAL A 169 19.18 -15.51 10.58
C VAL A 169 20.16 -15.31 11.74
N ALA A 170 20.53 -16.40 12.43
CA ALA A 170 21.46 -16.37 13.56
C ALA A 170 22.86 -15.88 13.16
N GLU A 171 23.32 -16.21 11.95
CA GLU A 171 24.63 -15.78 11.44
C GLU A 171 24.62 -14.30 11.08
N GLY A 172 23.54 -13.80 10.49
CA GLY A 172 23.41 -12.37 10.16
C GLY A 172 23.34 -11.47 11.40
N LEU A 173 22.71 -11.94 12.48
CA LEU A 173 22.58 -11.18 13.72
C LEU A 173 23.81 -11.28 14.64
N SER A 174 24.62 -12.34 14.53
CA SER A 174 25.82 -12.53 15.37
C SER A 174 27.03 -11.71 14.92
N GLN A 175 27.05 -11.29 13.65
CA GLN A 175 28.15 -10.50 13.07
C GLN A 175 28.17 -9.03 13.52
N GLY A 176 27.14 -8.54 14.23
CA GLY A 176 27.09 -7.18 14.75
C GLY A 176 27.17 -7.14 16.27
N SER A 177 28.28 -6.64 16.83
CA SER A 177 28.33 -6.31 18.26
C SER A 177 27.38 -5.12 18.54
N ALA A 178 26.42 -5.31 19.45
CA ALA A 178 25.46 -4.33 19.93
C ALA A 178 24.40 -3.79 18.92
N LEU A 179 23.86 -4.65 18.03
CA LEU A 179 22.67 -4.28 17.23
C LEU A 179 21.47 -3.98 18.13
N SER A 180 20.85 -2.81 17.96
CA SER A 180 19.63 -2.44 18.69
C SER A 180 18.36 -2.76 17.87
N PHE A 181 17.21 -2.81 18.55
CA PHE A 181 15.91 -2.98 17.87
C PHE A 181 15.60 -1.83 16.89
N VAL A 182 16.19 -0.65 17.07
CA VAL A 182 15.99 0.47 16.13
C VAL A 182 16.73 0.22 14.81
N ASP A 183 17.90 -0.42 14.88
CA ASP A 183 18.72 -0.71 13.71
C ASP A 183 18.18 -1.92 12.93
N VAL A 184 17.68 -2.92 13.66
CA VAL A 184 17.16 -4.17 13.09
C VAL A 184 15.84 -4.51 13.80
N PRO A 185 14.70 -3.92 13.40
CA PRO A 185 13.43 -4.07 14.11
C PRO A 185 12.79 -5.45 13.89
N THR A 186 13.42 -6.47 14.45
CA THR A 186 13.00 -7.87 14.36
C THR A 186 12.89 -8.51 15.73
N LEU A 187 11.86 -9.36 15.89
CA LEU A 187 11.72 -10.21 17.07
C LEU A 187 12.82 -11.28 17.14
N CYS A 188 13.50 -11.56 16.02
CA CYS A 188 14.59 -12.52 15.97
C CYS A 188 15.84 -12.08 16.75
N LEU A 189 15.92 -10.82 17.22
CA LEU A 189 16.96 -10.38 18.17
C LEU A 189 16.88 -11.13 19.51
N TRP A 190 15.68 -11.56 19.91
CA TRP A 190 15.49 -12.27 21.18
C TRP A 190 15.56 -13.79 21.04
N ASN A 191 15.19 -14.33 19.87
CA ASN A 191 15.20 -15.77 19.62
C ASN A 191 15.29 -16.05 18.11
N THR A 192 16.30 -16.81 17.69
CA THR A 192 16.56 -17.16 16.29
C THR A 192 16.22 -18.61 15.94
N SER A 193 15.57 -19.35 16.84
CA SER A 193 15.22 -20.76 16.62
C SER A 193 14.18 -20.93 15.49
N ASP A 194 14.28 -22.05 14.79
CA ASP A 194 13.37 -22.38 13.67
C ASP A 194 11.90 -22.46 14.12
N GLN A 195 11.67 -22.93 15.35
CA GLN A 195 10.35 -22.97 15.97
C GLN A 195 9.80 -21.57 16.19
N PHE A 196 10.63 -20.62 16.64
CA PHE A 196 10.21 -19.24 16.87
C PHE A 196 9.90 -18.51 15.56
N ILE A 197 10.73 -18.68 14.52
CA ILE A 197 10.48 -18.14 13.18
C ILE A 197 9.17 -18.68 12.60
N SER A 198 8.96 -20.01 12.73
CA SER A 198 7.72 -20.66 12.28
C SER A 198 6.50 -20.22 13.09
N ALA A 199 6.65 -20.03 14.40
CA ALA A 199 5.59 -19.56 15.28
C ALA A 199 5.13 -18.15 14.90
N GLN A 200 6.05 -17.24 14.55
CA GLN A 200 5.68 -15.91 14.06
C GLN A 200 4.76 -15.98 12.83
N CYS A 201 5.01 -16.92 11.91
CA CYS A 201 4.14 -17.13 10.75
C CYS A 201 2.76 -17.66 11.14
N TRP A 202 2.69 -18.70 11.97
CA TRP A 202 1.42 -19.30 12.39
C TRP A 202 0.56 -18.36 13.23
N VAL A 203 1.17 -17.59 14.13
CA VAL A 203 0.49 -16.52 14.86
C VAL A 203 -0.02 -15.47 13.86
N GLY A 204 0.80 -15.08 12.88
CA GLY A 204 0.38 -14.18 11.79
C GLY A 204 -0.86 -14.70 11.04
N VAL A 205 -0.91 -15.99 10.71
CA VAL A 205 -2.08 -16.64 10.07
C VAL A 205 -3.33 -16.54 10.96
N ILE A 206 -3.22 -16.90 12.24
CA ILE A 206 -4.35 -16.88 13.20
C ILE A 206 -4.87 -15.45 13.39
N VAL A 207 -3.97 -14.48 13.59
CA VAL A 207 -4.34 -13.08 13.78
C VAL A 207 -4.94 -12.49 12.49
N SER A 208 -4.48 -12.92 11.31
CA SER A 208 -5.07 -12.52 10.03
C SER A 208 -6.52 -12.99 9.91
N LEU A 209 -6.79 -14.24 10.29
CA LEU A 209 -8.15 -14.79 10.33
C LEU A 209 -9.02 -14.02 11.33
N ALA A 210 -8.50 -13.69 12.51
CA ALA A 210 -9.21 -12.87 13.49
C ALA A 210 -9.59 -11.48 12.93
N LEU A 211 -8.68 -10.83 12.20
CA LEU A 211 -8.96 -9.57 11.51
C LEU A 211 -10.04 -9.72 10.43
N VAL A 212 -9.99 -10.79 9.63
CA VAL A 212 -11.01 -11.11 8.60
C VAL A 212 -12.38 -11.32 9.24
N MET A 213 -12.44 -11.93 10.41
CA MET A 213 -13.67 -12.09 11.20
C MET A 213 -14.12 -10.76 11.85
N GLY A 214 -13.26 -9.75 11.89
CA GLY A 214 -13.54 -8.44 12.49
C GLY A 214 -13.35 -8.40 14.01
N PHE A 215 -12.60 -9.35 14.57
CA PHE A 215 -12.29 -9.42 15.99
C PHE A 215 -11.06 -8.57 16.34
N ALA A 216 -11.18 -7.77 17.41
CA ALA A 216 -10.19 -6.84 17.93
C ALA A 216 -9.27 -6.19 16.86
N PRO A 217 -9.81 -5.46 15.87
CA PRO A 217 -9.06 -5.11 14.67
C PRO A 217 -7.76 -4.34 14.95
N TRP A 218 -7.76 -3.40 15.90
CA TRP A 218 -6.57 -2.61 16.23
C TRP A 218 -5.43 -3.46 16.83
N LEU A 219 -5.74 -4.43 17.69
CA LEU A 219 -4.76 -5.37 18.24
C LEU A 219 -4.23 -6.28 17.14
N CYS A 220 -5.13 -6.80 16.29
CA CYS A 220 -4.74 -7.64 15.17
C CYS A 220 -3.79 -6.89 14.24
N LEU A 221 -4.09 -5.63 13.89
CA LEU A 221 -3.25 -4.84 12.99
C LEU A 221 -1.88 -4.53 13.58
N ILE A 222 -1.78 -4.21 14.87
CA ILE A 222 -0.48 -4.03 15.55
C ILE A 222 0.31 -5.33 15.50
N ALA A 223 -0.30 -6.45 15.90
CA ALA A 223 0.38 -7.74 15.92
C ALA A 223 0.82 -8.18 14.52
N LEU A 224 -0.05 -8.04 13.50
CA LEU A 224 0.28 -8.37 12.11
C LEU A 224 1.44 -7.52 11.59
N TRP A 225 1.43 -6.21 11.85
CA TRP A 225 2.50 -5.31 11.43
C TRP A 225 3.83 -5.67 12.12
N VAL A 226 3.85 -5.88 13.44
CA VAL A 226 5.06 -6.26 14.18
C VAL A 226 5.63 -7.60 13.70
N LEU A 227 4.78 -8.62 13.55
CA LEU A 227 5.19 -9.95 13.09
C LEU A 227 5.72 -9.90 11.65
N TYR A 228 5.06 -9.15 10.76
CA TYR A 228 5.50 -9.04 9.37
C TYR A 228 6.79 -8.23 9.25
N LEU A 229 6.93 -7.13 10.00
CA LEU A 229 8.17 -6.35 10.06
C LEU A 229 9.33 -7.24 10.53
N SER A 230 9.10 -8.01 11.59
CA SER A 230 10.09 -8.93 12.11
C SER A 230 10.61 -9.93 11.08
N LEU A 231 9.70 -10.60 10.38
CA LEU A 231 10.05 -11.58 9.35
C LEU A 231 10.66 -10.95 8.10
N THR A 232 10.22 -9.75 7.71
CA THR A 232 10.79 -9.06 6.54
C THR A 232 12.20 -8.54 6.78
N VAL A 233 12.50 -8.09 8.00
CA VAL A 233 13.85 -7.71 8.41
C VAL A 233 14.75 -8.93 8.54
N ALA A 234 14.29 -9.98 9.27
CA ALA A 234 15.03 -11.24 9.41
C ALA A 234 15.24 -11.98 8.08
N GLY A 235 14.29 -11.84 7.15
CA GLY A 235 14.30 -12.44 5.83
C GLY A 235 15.35 -11.91 4.86
N GLY A 236 15.87 -10.70 5.14
CA GLY A 236 16.89 -10.04 4.32
C GLY A 236 16.55 -10.07 2.83
N VAL A 237 17.46 -10.64 2.03
CA VAL A 237 17.35 -10.72 0.57
C VAL A 237 16.06 -11.40 0.10
N PHE A 238 15.51 -12.37 0.83
CA PHE A 238 14.30 -13.08 0.41
C PHE A 238 12.99 -12.30 0.68
N LEU A 239 13.04 -11.24 1.48
CA LEU A 239 11.88 -10.41 1.84
C LEU A 239 12.15 -8.90 1.66
N SER A 240 13.10 -8.51 0.82
CA SER A 240 13.46 -7.10 0.54
C SER A 240 12.63 -6.44 -0.56
N PHE A 241 11.52 -7.06 -0.98
CA PHE A 241 10.77 -6.62 -2.16
C PHE A 241 9.78 -5.48 -1.89
N GLN A 242 9.40 -4.75 -2.94
CA GLN A 242 8.52 -3.58 -2.83
C GLN A 242 7.10 -3.92 -2.35
N TRP A 243 6.58 -5.12 -2.62
CA TRP A 243 5.27 -5.54 -2.10
C TRP A 243 5.27 -5.84 -0.61
N ASP A 244 6.40 -6.30 -0.05
CA ASP A 244 6.55 -6.46 1.40
C ASP A 244 6.55 -5.10 2.09
N ASN A 245 7.27 -4.14 1.51
CA ASN A 245 7.28 -2.73 1.96
C ASN A 245 5.89 -2.09 1.86
N CYS A 246 5.17 -2.32 0.76
CA CYS A 246 3.81 -1.82 0.58
C CYS A 246 2.84 -2.37 1.63
N LEU A 247 2.98 -3.67 1.99
CA LEU A 247 2.14 -4.29 3.01
C LEU A 247 2.44 -3.73 4.41
N LEU A 248 3.71 -3.46 4.73
CA LEU A 248 4.10 -2.80 5.99
C LEU A 248 3.54 -1.39 6.10
N GLU A 249 3.67 -0.60 5.03
CA GLU A 249 3.14 0.76 4.99
C GLU A 249 1.60 0.77 5.10
N ALA A 250 0.91 -0.08 4.34
CA ALA A 250 -0.54 -0.25 4.46
C ALA A 250 -0.93 -0.74 5.86
N GLY A 251 -0.21 -1.70 6.44
CA GLY A 251 -0.42 -2.20 7.80
C GLY A 251 -0.32 -1.11 8.87
N LEU A 252 0.74 -0.31 8.80
CA LEU A 252 0.97 0.79 9.74
C LEU A 252 -0.18 1.80 9.69
N LEU A 253 -0.60 2.21 8.49
CA LEU A 253 -1.74 3.12 8.33
C LEU A 253 -3.04 2.51 8.86
N ALA A 254 -3.24 1.20 8.68
CA ALA A 254 -4.44 0.50 9.12
C ALA A 254 -4.63 0.55 10.63
N ILE A 255 -3.56 0.54 11.43
CA ILE A 255 -3.62 0.61 12.90
C ILE A 255 -4.45 1.82 13.37
N PHE A 256 -4.38 2.94 12.64
CA PHE A 256 -5.05 4.20 12.98
C PHE A 256 -6.44 4.36 12.33
N LEU A 257 -6.90 3.35 11.57
CA LEU A 257 -8.18 3.37 10.88
C LEU A 257 -9.37 2.99 11.79
N PRO A 258 -9.38 1.83 12.49
CA PRO A 258 -10.45 1.48 13.42
C PRO A 258 -10.32 2.26 14.74
N ARG A 259 -11.44 2.43 15.46
CA ARG A 259 -11.40 2.87 16.87
C ARG A 259 -11.11 1.67 17.77
N TRP A 260 -10.51 1.93 18.94
CA TRP A 260 -10.13 0.92 19.94
C TRP A 260 -11.35 0.18 20.52
N ARG A 261 -11.87 -0.79 19.77
CA ARG A 261 -13.03 -1.61 20.13
C ARG A 261 -12.78 -3.07 19.75
N LEU A 262 -13.51 -3.96 20.43
CA LEU A 262 -13.40 -5.42 20.28
C LEU A 262 -14.00 -5.95 18.97
N TRP A 263 -15.02 -5.29 18.40
CA TRP A 263 -15.70 -5.77 17.21
C TRP A 263 -15.81 -4.69 16.15
N LEU A 264 -15.51 -5.08 14.91
CA LEU A 264 -15.46 -4.18 13.75
C LEU A 264 -16.82 -3.51 13.48
N THR A 265 -17.93 -4.25 13.63
CA THR A 265 -19.31 -3.79 13.40
C THR A 265 -19.79 -2.71 14.37
N ASN A 266 -19.13 -2.56 15.52
CA ASN A 266 -19.46 -1.56 16.55
C ASN A 266 -18.47 -0.39 16.56
N SER A 267 -17.67 -0.21 15.51
CA SER A 267 -16.72 0.90 15.42
C SER A 267 -17.45 2.19 15.05
N GLY A 268 -17.19 3.28 15.78
CA GLY A 268 -17.62 4.62 15.33
C GLY A 268 -16.99 4.99 13.98
N PRO A 269 -17.35 6.14 13.39
CA PRO A 269 -16.91 6.49 12.04
C PRO A 269 -15.37 6.48 11.92
N PRO A 270 -14.81 5.91 10.83
CA PRO A 270 -13.37 5.77 10.68
C PRO A 270 -12.69 7.13 10.47
N SER A 271 -11.39 7.14 10.70
CA SER A 271 -10.54 8.31 10.50
C SER A 271 -10.49 8.75 9.04
N ARG A 272 -11.09 9.91 8.73
CA ARG A 272 -11.01 10.51 7.38
C ARG A 272 -9.58 10.89 6.98
N ALA A 273 -8.76 11.28 7.95
CA ALA A 273 -7.35 11.57 7.72
C ALA A 273 -6.59 10.33 7.24
N VAL A 274 -6.87 9.16 7.84
CA VAL A 274 -6.23 7.90 7.44
C VAL A 274 -6.76 7.43 6.08
N ILE A 275 -8.06 7.57 5.81
CA ILE A 275 -8.61 7.35 4.45
C ILE A 275 -7.91 8.23 3.41
N TRP A 276 -7.60 9.49 3.76
CA TRP A 276 -6.84 10.37 2.89
C TRP A 276 -5.36 9.92 2.75
N LEU A 277 -4.72 9.43 3.82
CA LEU A 277 -3.39 8.83 3.71
C LEU A 277 -3.37 7.58 2.81
N TYR A 278 -4.42 6.76 2.80
CA TYR A 278 -4.53 5.67 1.84
C TYR A 278 -4.67 6.14 0.40
N ARG A 279 -5.36 7.27 0.17
CA ARG A 279 -5.40 7.92 -1.16
C ARG A 279 -4.02 8.42 -1.56
N TRP A 280 -3.26 8.97 -0.62
CA TRP A 280 -1.88 9.39 -0.84
C TRP A 280 -0.95 8.20 -1.13
N LEU A 281 -1.07 7.10 -0.37
CA LEU A 281 -0.33 5.87 -0.63
C LEU A 281 -0.65 5.31 -2.02
N MET A 282 -1.93 5.21 -2.38
CA MET A 282 -2.36 4.73 -3.71
C MET A 282 -1.89 5.66 -4.83
N PHE A 283 -1.92 6.98 -4.60
CA PHE A 283 -1.36 7.95 -5.54
C PHE A 283 0.12 7.68 -5.78
N ARG A 284 0.95 7.63 -4.73
CA ARG A 284 2.39 7.38 -4.84
C ARG A 284 2.69 6.05 -5.50
N LEU A 285 2.03 4.98 -5.06
CA LEU A 285 2.23 3.65 -5.62
C LEU A 285 2.06 3.63 -7.15
N MET A 286 0.99 4.23 -7.67
CA MET A 286 0.74 4.28 -9.10
C MET A 286 1.62 5.30 -9.82
N PHE A 287 1.71 6.51 -9.28
CA PHE A 287 2.41 7.62 -9.91
C PHE A 287 3.91 7.42 -9.97
N GLU A 288 4.53 7.02 -8.85
CA GLU A 288 5.97 6.74 -8.79
C GLU A 288 6.33 5.57 -9.71
N SER A 289 5.50 4.51 -9.75
CA SER A 289 5.69 3.38 -10.67
C SER A 289 5.69 3.81 -12.14
N GLY A 290 4.86 4.79 -12.53
CA GLY A 290 4.86 5.34 -13.89
C GLY A 290 6.03 6.29 -14.14
N CYS A 291 6.36 7.14 -13.16
CA CYS A 291 7.45 8.10 -13.28
C CYS A 291 8.79 7.42 -13.50
N VAL A 292 9.10 6.37 -12.73
CA VAL A 292 10.39 5.69 -12.87
C VAL A 292 10.60 5.05 -14.24
N LYS A 293 9.52 4.62 -14.92
CA LYS A 293 9.59 4.02 -16.26
C LYS A 293 10.02 5.02 -17.32
N LEU A 294 9.55 6.27 -17.22
CA LEU A 294 9.95 7.32 -18.15
C LEU A 294 11.27 7.97 -17.74
N LEU A 295 11.46 8.18 -16.43
CA LEU A 295 12.64 8.83 -15.90
C LEU A 295 13.87 7.94 -15.97
N SER A 296 13.74 6.60 -15.97
CA SER A 296 14.89 5.69 -16.08
C SER A 296 15.75 5.97 -17.31
N GLY A 297 15.13 6.45 -18.40
CA GLY A 297 15.78 6.64 -19.70
C GLY A 297 15.74 5.39 -20.56
N ASP A 298 15.01 4.35 -20.14
CA ASP A 298 14.82 3.14 -20.92
C ASP A 298 13.95 3.42 -22.15
N GLU A 299 14.52 3.16 -23.33
CA GLU A 299 13.90 3.41 -24.61
C GLU A 299 12.62 2.57 -24.84
N THR A 300 12.54 1.37 -24.26
CA THR A 300 11.38 0.47 -24.46
C THR A 300 10.09 1.05 -23.90
N TRP A 301 10.16 1.83 -22.82
CA TRP A 301 9.01 2.55 -22.28
C TRP A 301 8.62 3.72 -23.18
N TRP A 302 9.60 4.50 -23.64
CA TRP A 302 9.35 5.67 -24.50
C TRP A 302 8.81 5.30 -25.88
N PHE A 303 9.29 4.21 -26.48
CA PHE A 303 8.84 3.71 -27.78
C PHE A 303 7.69 2.70 -27.69
N LEU A 304 7.13 2.48 -26.50
CA LEU A 304 5.96 1.62 -26.25
C LEU A 304 6.18 0.13 -26.60
N THR A 305 7.42 -0.35 -26.62
CA THR A 305 7.78 -1.74 -26.96
C THR A 305 8.04 -2.62 -25.73
N ALA A 306 7.96 -2.05 -24.51
CA ALA A 306 8.26 -2.75 -23.27
C ALA A 306 7.51 -4.09 -23.11
N LEU A 307 6.23 -4.17 -23.51
CA LEU A 307 5.44 -5.41 -23.43
C LEU A 307 5.80 -6.46 -24.50
N ASP A 308 6.56 -6.10 -25.53
CA ASP A 308 7.09 -7.09 -26.48
C ASP A 308 8.08 -8.03 -25.78
N TYR A 309 8.75 -7.55 -24.73
CA TYR A 309 9.69 -8.33 -23.92
C TYR A 309 9.05 -8.83 -22.62
N HIS A 310 8.38 -7.94 -21.89
CA HIS A 310 8.01 -8.16 -20.49
C HIS A 310 7.25 -9.46 -20.23
N TYR A 311 6.38 -9.89 -21.15
CA TYR A 311 5.58 -11.10 -20.97
C TYR A 311 6.43 -12.35 -20.72
N HIS A 312 7.61 -12.45 -21.35
CA HIS A 312 8.50 -13.61 -21.18
C HIS A 312 9.69 -13.29 -20.26
N THR A 313 10.10 -12.02 -20.18
CA THR A 313 11.25 -11.61 -19.35
C THR A 313 10.91 -11.40 -17.88
N GLN A 314 9.63 -11.21 -17.55
CA GLN A 314 9.17 -11.10 -16.17
C GLN A 314 9.55 -12.32 -15.30
N PRO A 315 9.61 -12.16 -13.97
CA PRO A 315 10.13 -13.22 -13.10
C PRO A 315 9.33 -14.51 -13.17
N LEU A 316 8.01 -14.46 -12.99
CA LEU A 316 7.14 -15.64 -13.00
C LEU A 316 5.91 -15.40 -13.87
N PRO A 317 6.02 -15.61 -15.20
CA PRO A 317 4.88 -15.47 -16.09
C PRO A 317 3.82 -16.55 -15.83
N THR A 318 2.61 -16.28 -16.32
CA THR A 318 1.49 -17.25 -16.32
C THR A 318 1.32 -17.88 -17.72
N PRO A 319 0.46 -18.89 -17.89
CA PRO A 319 0.15 -19.40 -19.23
C PRO A 319 -0.39 -18.30 -20.16
N LEU A 320 -1.14 -17.34 -19.62
CA LEU A 320 -1.72 -16.26 -20.42
C LEU A 320 -0.65 -15.31 -20.95
N ALA A 321 0.48 -15.12 -20.24
CA ALA A 321 1.59 -14.32 -20.76
C ALA A 321 2.11 -14.86 -22.09
N TRP A 322 2.21 -16.18 -22.25
CA TRP A 322 2.60 -16.78 -23.53
C TRP A 322 1.64 -16.37 -24.63
N HIS A 323 0.33 -16.44 -24.37
CA HIS A 323 -0.70 -16.04 -25.34
C HIS A 323 -0.67 -14.54 -25.65
N ALA A 324 -0.50 -13.70 -24.62
CA ALA A 324 -0.41 -12.26 -24.75
C ALA A 324 0.82 -11.84 -25.57
N HIS A 325 1.95 -12.53 -25.39
CA HIS A 325 3.17 -12.31 -26.17
C HIS A 325 3.00 -12.62 -27.67
N GLN A 326 2.03 -13.44 -28.07
CA GLN A 326 1.74 -13.69 -29.49
C GLN A 326 0.90 -12.59 -30.15
N LEU A 327 0.47 -11.56 -29.40
CA LEU A 327 -0.33 -10.47 -29.96
C LEU A 327 0.53 -9.54 -30.81
N PRO A 328 -0.04 -8.88 -31.84
CA PRO A 328 0.71 -7.96 -32.67
C PRO A 328 1.29 -6.79 -31.87
N GLY A 329 2.47 -6.29 -32.26
CA GLY A 329 3.18 -5.23 -31.52
C GLY A 329 2.35 -3.95 -31.31
N TRP A 330 1.48 -3.57 -32.25
CA TRP A 330 0.60 -2.40 -32.06
C TRP A 330 -0.38 -2.58 -30.88
N PHE A 331 -0.79 -3.82 -30.61
CA PHE A 331 -1.66 -4.14 -29.48
C PHE A 331 -0.87 -3.99 -28.18
N ASN A 332 0.35 -4.52 -28.12
CA ASN A 332 1.25 -4.33 -26.97
C ASN A 332 1.53 -2.85 -26.71
N ALA A 333 1.82 -2.07 -27.77
CA ALA A 333 2.03 -0.63 -27.67
C ALA A 333 0.79 0.12 -27.11
N ALA A 334 -0.41 -0.27 -27.53
CA ALA A 334 -1.65 0.28 -26.97
C ALA A 334 -1.80 -0.03 -25.47
N PHE A 335 -1.40 -1.22 -25.01
CA PHE A 335 -1.39 -1.57 -23.59
C PHE A 335 -0.33 -0.80 -22.80
N VAL A 336 0.87 -0.58 -23.35
CA VAL A 336 1.89 0.27 -22.72
C VAL A 336 1.40 1.71 -22.59
N ALA A 337 0.81 2.28 -23.64
CA ALA A 337 0.22 3.63 -23.61
C ALA A 337 -0.93 3.73 -22.61
N GLY A 338 -1.83 2.75 -22.59
CA GLY A 338 -2.92 2.66 -21.62
C GLY A 338 -2.41 2.56 -20.18
N MET A 339 -1.37 1.76 -19.94
CA MET A 339 -0.70 1.66 -18.65
C MET A 339 -0.08 3.01 -18.23
N HIS A 340 0.61 3.73 -19.13
CA HIS A 340 1.12 5.07 -18.82
C HIS A 340 0.01 6.06 -18.44
N ILE A 341 -1.14 6.04 -19.14
CA ILE A 341 -2.29 6.87 -18.76
C ILE A 341 -2.79 6.49 -17.36
N ILE A 342 -2.90 5.19 -17.08
CA ILE A 342 -3.36 4.69 -15.78
C ILE A 342 -2.37 5.04 -14.66
N GLU A 343 -1.07 4.92 -14.88
CA GLU A 343 -0.05 5.18 -13.86
C GLU A 343 0.29 6.67 -13.71
N LEU A 344 0.20 7.49 -14.76
CA LEU A 344 0.63 8.89 -14.71
C LEU A 344 -0.53 9.89 -14.65
N ALA A 345 -1.66 9.62 -15.30
CA ALA A 345 -2.77 10.58 -15.36
C ALA A 345 -3.88 10.28 -14.34
N LEU A 346 -4.32 9.01 -14.24
CA LEU A 346 -5.41 8.64 -13.34
C LEU A 346 -5.12 8.87 -11.83
N PRO A 347 -3.88 8.84 -11.30
CA PRO A 347 -3.64 9.15 -9.89
C PRO A 347 -4.11 10.55 -9.49
N PHE A 348 -3.98 11.54 -10.36
CA PHE A 348 -4.46 12.90 -10.06
C PHE A 348 -5.98 12.94 -9.86
N LEU A 349 -6.73 12.07 -10.53
CA LEU A 349 -8.19 11.99 -10.41
C LEU A 349 -8.66 11.52 -9.02
N ILE A 350 -7.77 10.91 -8.21
CA ILE A 350 -8.04 10.56 -6.81
C ILE A 350 -8.48 11.79 -5.99
N PHE A 351 -7.94 12.96 -6.33
CA PHE A 351 -8.18 14.21 -5.60
C PHE A 351 -9.27 15.09 -6.22
N VAL A 352 -9.69 14.82 -7.46
CA VAL A 352 -10.58 15.71 -8.22
C VAL A 352 -12.05 15.64 -7.79
N GLY A 353 -12.52 14.48 -7.35
CA GLY A 353 -13.91 14.32 -6.91
C GLY A 353 -14.38 12.87 -6.92
N ARG A 354 -15.62 12.65 -6.46
CA ARG A 354 -16.14 11.29 -6.23
C ARG A 354 -16.21 10.41 -7.48
N ARG A 355 -16.64 10.96 -8.63
CA ARG A 355 -16.74 10.20 -9.90
C ARG A 355 -15.39 9.93 -10.53
N ALA A 356 -14.54 10.96 -10.57
CA ALA A 356 -13.16 10.86 -11.07
C ALA A 356 -12.35 9.82 -10.27
N ARG A 357 -12.53 9.79 -8.95
CA ARG A 357 -11.88 8.82 -8.08
C ARG A 357 -12.37 7.39 -8.29
N LEU A 358 -13.66 7.17 -8.61
CA LEU A 358 -14.14 5.85 -9.03
C LEU A 358 -13.50 5.44 -10.36
N PHE A 359 -13.44 6.34 -11.33
CA PHE A 359 -12.83 6.06 -12.62
C PHE A 359 -11.35 5.67 -12.47
N ALA A 360 -10.60 6.39 -11.63
CA ALA A 360 -9.24 6.03 -11.25
C ALA A 360 -9.16 4.64 -10.63
N ALA A 361 -10.00 4.35 -9.63
CA ALA A 361 -10.05 3.05 -8.97
C ALA A 361 -10.33 1.90 -9.96
N LEU A 362 -11.26 2.08 -10.90
CA LEU A 362 -11.55 1.09 -11.94
C LEU A 362 -10.37 0.88 -12.90
N GLY A 363 -9.70 1.97 -13.30
CA GLY A 363 -8.48 1.90 -14.11
C GLY A 363 -7.35 1.13 -13.41
N PHE A 364 -7.12 1.43 -12.12
CA PHE A 364 -6.13 0.72 -11.31
C PHE A 364 -6.48 -0.76 -11.17
N VAL A 365 -7.73 -1.09 -10.82
CA VAL A 365 -8.18 -2.49 -10.70
C VAL A 365 -8.03 -3.22 -12.04
N GLY A 366 -8.39 -2.59 -13.16
CA GLY A 366 -8.22 -3.16 -14.50
C GLY A 366 -6.76 -3.47 -14.83
N LEU A 367 -5.86 -2.51 -14.56
CA LEU A 367 -4.41 -2.71 -14.76
C LEU A 367 -3.88 -3.85 -13.89
N GLN A 368 -4.19 -3.85 -12.58
CA GLN A 368 -3.72 -4.87 -11.66
C GLN A 368 -4.28 -6.27 -11.99
N ALA A 369 -5.52 -6.35 -12.47
CA ALA A 369 -6.10 -7.60 -12.95
C ALA A 369 -5.37 -8.11 -14.21
N GLY A 370 -5.07 -7.23 -15.17
CA GLY A 370 -4.27 -7.59 -16.34
C GLY A 370 -2.90 -8.15 -15.96
N ILE A 371 -2.20 -7.45 -15.06
CA ILE A 371 -0.88 -7.87 -14.55
C ILE A 371 -0.98 -9.24 -13.85
N LEU A 372 -1.97 -9.44 -12.97
CA LEU A 372 -2.16 -10.71 -12.24
C LEU A 372 -2.49 -11.88 -13.17
N LEU A 373 -3.18 -11.61 -14.28
CA LEU A 373 -3.52 -12.64 -15.26
C LEU A 373 -2.31 -13.04 -16.11
N THR A 374 -1.34 -12.15 -16.34
CA THR A 374 -0.15 -12.43 -17.17
C THR A 374 1.12 -12.71 -16.36
N GLY A 375 1.15 -12.40 -15.07
CA GLY A 375 2.31 -12.56 -14.21
C GLY A 375 1.94 -12.84 -12.76
N ASN A 376 2.80 -13.56 -12.04
CA ASN A 376 2.59 -13.91 -10.65
C ASN A 376 3.41 -13.02 -9.71
N TYR A 377 2.84 -11.94 -9.18
CA TYR A 377 3.54 -11.03 -8.25
C TYR A 377 3.14 -11.29 -6.79
N GLY A 378 2.95 -12.56 -6.43
CA GLY A 378 2.47 -12.97 -5.10
C GLY A 378 1.14 -12.33 -4.74
N PHE A 379 1.07 -11.70 -3.57
CA PHE A 379 -0.12 -10.99 -3.09
C PHE A 379 -0.18 -9.51 -3.54
N PHE A 380 0.82 -9.01 -4.28
CA PHE A 380 0.96 -7.58 -4.57
C PHE A 380 -0.22 -6.99 -5.33
N ASN A 381 -0.61 -7.59 -6.47
CA ASN A 381 -1.71 -7.05 -7.28
C ASN A 381 -3.03 -7.04 -6.49
N LEU A 382 -3.25 -8.08 -5.67
CA LEU A 382 -4.42 -8.15 -4.78
C LEU A 382 -4.37 -7.07 -3.70
N LEU A 383 -3.19 -6.80 -3.12
CA LEU A 383 -3.00 -5.71 -2.18
C LEU A 383 -3.33 -4.35 -2.83
N THR A 384 -2.84 -4.10 -4.05
CA THR A 384 -3.14 -2.86 -4.78
C THR A 384 -4.62 -2.72 -5.11
N ILE A 385 -5.30 -3.83 -5.45
CA ILE A 385 -6.77 -3.85 -5.63
C ILE A 385 -7.48 -3.55 -4.30
N VAL A 386 -7.03 -4.09 -3.18
CA VAL A 386 -7.56 -3.78 -1.84
C VAL A 386 -7.34 -2.31 -1.48
N LEU A 387 -6.17 -1.73 -1.83
CA LEU A 387 -5.87 -0.30 -1.66
C LEU A 387 -6.75 0.62 -2.52
N CYS A 388 -7.46 0.08 -3.52
CA CYS A 388 -8.50 0.83 -4.24
C CYS A 388 -9.79 1.03 -3.43
N ILE A 389 -10.03 0.25 -2.37
CA ILE A 389 -11.28 0.32 -1.60
C ILE A 389 -11.45 1.69 -0.90
N PRO A 390 -10.45 2.26 -0.19
CA PRO A 390 -10.54 3.60 0.41
C PRO A 390 -10.76 4.78 -0.56
N LEU A 391 -10.66 4.53 -1.86
CA LEU A 391 -11.02 5.52 -2.88
C LEU A 391 -12.56 5.68 -3.01
N LEU A 392 -13.30 4.69 -2.55
CA LEU A 392 -14.76 4.62 -2.65
C LEU A 392 -15.42 5.12 -1.35
N ASP A 393 -16.74 5.27 -1.37
CA ASP A 393 -17.56 5.58 -0.19
C ASP A 393 -18.70 4.56 -0.02
N ASP A 394 -19.34 4.56 1.14
CA ASP A 394 -20.35 3.56 1.49
C ASP A 394 -21.53 3.57 0.52
N GLU A 395 -21.89 4.73 -0.03
CA GLU A 395 -22.99 4.83 -0.98
C GLU A 395 -22.67 4.14 -2.31
N TRP A 396 -21.44 4.23 -2.82
CA TRP A 396 -21.01 3.44 -3.98
C TRP A 396 -21.08 1.93 -3.70
N MET A 397 -20.60 1.51 -2.52
CA MET A 397 -20.65 0.10 -2.12
C MET A 397 -22.06 -0.44 -1.99
N LEU A 398 -22.97 0.35 -1.42
CA LEU A 398 -24.37 -0.02 -1.27
C LEU A 398 -25.12 -0.04 -2.61
N ARG A 399 -24.83 0.88 -3.53
CA ARG A 399 -25.36 0.85 -4.90
C ARG A 399 -24.87 -0.38 -5.67
N GLY A 400 -23.59 -0.73 -5.56
CA GLY A 400 -23.04 -1.97 -6.12
C GLY A 400 -23.72 -3.22 -5.55
N LYS A 401 -23.90 -3.28 -4.22
CA LYS A 401 -24.69 -4.34 -3.56
C LYS A 401 -26.14 -4.38 -4.01
N ALA A 402 -26.77 -3.24 -4.33
CA ALA A 402 -28.14 -3.19 -4.84
C ALA A 402 -28.26 -3.69 -6.29
N VAL A 403 -27.25 -3.44 -7.13
CA VAL A 403 -27.16 -3.99 -8.49
C VAL A 403 -26.91 -5.50 -8.45
N PHE A 404 -25.97 -5.96 -7.61
CA PHE A 404 -25.70 -7.38 -7.39
C PHE A 404 -26.89 -8.11 -6.75
N LYS A 405 -27.57 -7.48 -5.77
CA LYS A 405 -28.83 -7.98 -5.24
C LYS A 405 -29.95 -7.95 -6.26
N ARG A 406 -30.04 -7.01 -7.20
CA ARG A 406 -31.05 -7.08 -8.28
C ARG A 406 -30.82 -8.26 -9.24
N GLY A 407 -29.58 -8.74 -9.38
CA GLY A 407 -29.26 -9.99 -10.07
C GLY A 407 -29.58 -11.27 -9.28
N VAL A 408 -29.75 -11.18 -7.95
CA VAL A 408 -29.95 -12.34 -7.05
C VAL A 408 -31.30 -12.30 -6.29
N ALA A 409 -32.03 -11.19 -6.34
CA ALA A 409 -33.28 -10.94 -5.63
C ALA A 409 -34.51 -11.10 -6.52
N ALA A 410 -34.58 -12.23 -7.24
CA ALA A 410 -35.85 -12.92 -7.45
C ALA A 410 -36.34 -13.61 -6.15
N LEU A 411 -35.57 -13.61 -5.07
CA LEU A 411 -35.97 -14.19 -3.79
C LEU A 411 -35.67 -13.26 -2.61
N ARG A 412 -36.74 -12.96 -1.86
CA ARG A 412 -36.82 -12.44 -0.49
C ARG A 412 -36.96 -10.92 -0.31
N LYS A 413 -38.24 -10.51 -0.18
CA LYS A 413 -38.67 -9.26 0.49
C LYS A 413 -38.18 -9.28 1.95
N ARG A 414 -37.55 -8.19 2.40
CA ARG A 414 -37.45 -7.83 3.81
C ARG A 414 -37.92 -6.38 3.98
N PRO A 415 -38.57 -6.04 5.11
CA PRO A 415 -39.24 -4.76 5.30
C PRO A 415 -38.23 -3.64 5.55
N ALA A 416 -38.68 -2.42 5.27
CA ALA A 416 -37.94 -1.18 5.47
C ALA A 416 -37.55 -1.02 6.95
N MET A 417 -36.26 -0.79 7.18
CA MET A 417 -35.71 -0.44 8.48
C MET A 417 -35.73 1.08 8.61
N GLU A 418 -36.42 1.59 9.64
CA GLU A 418 -36.47 3.00 10.01
C GLU A 418 -35.07 3.60 10.19
N GLU A 419 -34.87 4.76 9.56
CA GLU A 419 -33.73 5.65 9.74
C GLU A 419 -33.80 6.28 11.15
N LYS A 420 -33.27 5.58 12.16
CA LYS A 420 -32.97 6.20 13.45
C LYS A 420 -31.69 7.03 13.31
N GLY A 421 -31.84 8.34 13.50
CA GLY A 421 -30.75 9.31 13.48
C GLY A 421 -29.56 8.83 14.32
N VAL A 422 -28.39 8.84 13.69
CA VAL A 422 -27.12 8.52 14.33
C VAL A 422 -26.88 9.55 15.44
N ALA A 423 -27.11 9.15 16.69
CA ALA A 423 -26.72 9.94 17.84
C ALA A 423 -25.19 10.15 17.79
N ALA A 424 -24.78 11.43 17.88
CA ALA A 424 -23.38 11.80 17.93
C ALA A 424 -22.67 11.07 19.07
N PRO A 425 -21.42 10.63 18.89
CA PRO A 425 -20.66 10.05 19.99
C PRO A 425 -20.51 11.11 21.09
N ALA A 426 -21.00 10.80 22.28
CA ALA A 426 -20.73 11.60 23.47
C ALA A 426 -19.21 11.73 23.64
N ILE A 427 -18.71 12.97 23.66
CA ILE A 427 -17.31 13.27 23.98
C ILE A 427 -17.10 12.83 25.43
N PRO A 428 -16.15 11.93 25.74
CA PRO A 428 -15.81 11.62 27.13
C PRO A 428 -15.22 12.87 27.75
N ARG A 429 -15.97 13.52 28.65
CA ARG A 429 -15.55 14.76 29.35
C ARG A 429 -14.42 14.54 30.38
N ASN A 430 -13.99 13.28 30.62
CA ASN A 430 -13.22 12.95 31.82
C ASN A 430 -11.88 12.23 31.56
N HIS A 431 -11.05 12.62 30.57
CA HIS A 431 -9.58 12.37 30.54
C HIS A 431 -8.88 13.23 29.45
N PRO A 432 -8.68 14.54 29.67
CA PRO A 432 -8.14 15.44 28.65
C PRO A 432 -6.72 15.03 28.19
N ALA A 433 -5.85 14.59 29.09
CA ALA A 433 -4.45 14.26 28.78
C ALA A 433 -4.28 13.09 27.80
N GLN A 434 -5.08 12.02 27.93
CA GLN A 434 -5.01 10.85 27.04
C GLN A 434 -5.54 11.18 25.63
N TRP A 435 -6.56 12.04 25.56
CA TRP A 435 -7.13 12.51 24.30
C TRP A 435 -6.13 13.39 23.53
N TRP A 436 -5.45 14.30 24.23
CA TRP A 436 -4.39 15.12 23.67
C TRP A 436 -3.21 14.26 23.21
N LEU A 437 -2.75 13.29 24.02
CA LEU A 437 -1.65 12.39 23.65
C LEU A 437 -1.94 11.65 22.33
N LEU A 438 -3.16 11.12 22.17
CA LEU A 438 -3.56 10.41 20.95
C LEU A 438 -3.72 11.32 19.75
N LEU A 439 -4.24 12.53 19.96
CA LEU A 439 -4.34 13.53 18.92
C LEU A 439 -2.95 13.96 18.44
N PHE A 440 -2.02 14.22 19.36
CA PHE A 440 -0.64 14.58 19.04
C PHE A 440 0.11 13.43 18.37
N ALA A 441 0.00 12.20 18.88
CA ALA A 441 0.62 11.02 18.26
C ALA A 441 0.11 10.81 16.83
N ARG A 442 -1.21 10.92 16.61
CA ARG A 442 -1.81 10.77 15.29
C ARG A 442 -1.44 11.91 14.34
N THR A 443 -1.43 13.14 14.82
CA THR A 443 -1.07 14.32 14.00
C THR A 443 0.42 14.30 13.66
N GLY A 444 1.28 13.97 14.63
CA GLY A 444 2.72 13.79 14.43
C GLY A 444 3.00 12.68 13.41
N LEU A 445 2.33 11.53 13.51
CA LEU A 445 2.47 10.47 12.50
C LEU A 445 2.07 10.93 11.11
N ILE A 446 0.92 11.62 10.96
CA ILE A 446 0.47 12.15 9.66
C ILE A 446 1.54 13.08 9.07
N ILE A 447 2.09 13.99 9.87
CA ILE A 447 3.12 14.94 9.45
C ILE A 447 4.38 14.20 9.01
N VAL A 448 4.85 13.24 9.82
CA VAL A 448 6.05 12.45 9.53
C VAL A 448 5.87 11.61 8.26
N VAL A 449 4.74 10.91 8.12
CA VAL A 449 4.42 10.14 6.92
C VAL A 449 4.40 11.03 5.70
N LEU A 450 3.73 12.18 5.77
CA LEU A 450 3.63 13.11 4.63
C LEU A 450 4.97 13.73 4.27
N PHE A 451 5.74 14.17 5.26
CA PHE A 451 7.06 14.74 5.02
C PHE A 451 7.99 13.72 4.38
N MET A 452 8.15 12.54 4.98
CA MET A 452 9.08 11.51 4.49
C MET A 452 8.65 10.96 3.12
N SER A 453 7.35 10.76 2.90
CA SER A 453 6.87 10.33 1.58
C SER A 453 7.00 11.42 0.52
N ALA A 454 6.90 12.70 0.87
CA ALA A 454 7.20 13.80 -0.04
C ALA A 454 8.70 13.84 -0.39
N VAL A 455 9.59 13.63 0.59
CA VAL A 455 11.03 13.51 0.34
C VAL A 455 11.31 12.37 -0.65
N GLN A 456 10.72 11.20 -0.43
CA GLN A 456 10.87 10.05 -1.34
C GLN A 456 10.34 10.33 -2.74
N LEU A 457 9.16 10.97 -2.85
CA LEU A 457 8.61 11.37 -4.13
C LEU A 457 9.54 12.34 -4.87
N LEU A 458 10.12 13.32 -4.18
CA LEU A 458 11.11 14.24 -4.78
C LEU A 458 12.34 13.48 -5.29
N LEU A 459 12.84 12.52 -4.51
CA LEU A 459 13.97 11.67 -4.93
C LEU A 459 13.62 10.83 -6.18
N VAL A 460 12.42 10.24 -6.25
CA VAL A 460 11.93 9.53 -7.44
C VAL A 460 11.88 10.45 -8.66
N LEU A 461 11.46 11.70 -8.47
CA LEU A 461 11.44 12.73 -9.50
C LEU A 461 12.85 13.28 -9.86
N ARG A 462 13.92 12.66 -9.34
CA ARG A 462 15.32 13.09 -9.50
C ARG A 462 15.59 14.52 -9.00
N ILE A 463 14.76 15.00 -8.07
CA ILE A 463 14.93 16.26 -7.35
C ILE A 463 15.63 15.92 -6.04
N ASN A 464 16.96 16.04 -6.02
CA ASN A 464 17.78 15.68 -4.87
C ASN A 464 18.38 16.93 -4.19
N PRO A 465 17.63 17.62 -3.31
CA PRO A 465 18.20 18.70 -2.52
C PRO A 465 19.18 18.12 -1.49
N ARG A 466 20.24 18.87 -1.17
CA ARG A 466 21.15 18.49 -0.08
C ARG A 466 20.41 18.60 1.26
N TRP A 467 20.00 17.47 1.81
CA TRP A 467 19.31 17.41 3.10
C TRP A 467 20.30 17.57 4.26
N PRO A 468 19.99 18.39 5.28
CA PRO A 468 20.76 18.45 6.52
C PRO A 468 20.92 17.08 7.20
N ASP A 469 22.10 16.82 7.79
CA ASP A 469 22.43 15.54 8.45
C ASP A 469 21.38 15.05 9.47
N PRO A 470 20.75 15.91 10.31
CA PRO A 470 19.70 15.46 11.21
C PRO A 470 18.51 14.79 10.49
N ILE A 471 18.13 15.29 9.31
CA ILE A 471 17.03 14.74 8.52
C ILE A 471 17.44 13.39 7.92
N VAL A 472 18.67 13.28 7.41
CA VAL A 472 19.21 12.03 6.87
C VAL A 472 19.30 10.95 7.96
N ASN A 473 19.73 11.32 9.18
CA ASN A 473 19.82 10.41 10.31
C ASN A 473 18.45 9.92 10.81
N VAL A 474 17.43 10.79 10.80
CA VAL A 474 16.05 10.36 11.13
C VAL A 474 15.53 9.44 10.03
N TYR A 475 15.77 9.78 8.76
CA TYR A 475 15.36 8.96 7.62
C TYR A 475 15.97 7.56 7.66
N SER A 476 17.28 7.43 7.90
CA SER A 476 17.97 6.13 7.93
C SER A 476 17.43 5.21 9.03
N ARG A 477 17.16 5.74 10.22
CA ARG A 477 16.52 4.99 11.31
C ARG A 477 15.09 4.58 10.98
N MET A 478 14.34 5.45 10.33
CA MET A 478 12.97 5.14 9.90
C MET A 478 12.92 4.14 8.75
N ALA A 479 13.93 4.12 7.87
CA ALA A 479 14.03 3.19 6.75
C ALA A 479 14.10 1.73 7.22
N ALA A 480 14.73 1.46 8.38
CA ALA A 480 14.77 0.12 8.99
C ALA A 480 13.36 -0.44 9.30
N PHE A 481 12.38 0.43 9.56
CA PHE A 481 10.98 0.03 9.78
C PHE A 481 10.19 -0.19 8.49
N ARG A 482 10.76 0.14 7.32
CA ARG A 482 10.24 -0.21 5.98
C ARG A 482 8.77 0.20 5.76
N SER A 483 8.30 1.24 6.44
CA SER A 483 6.88 1.62 6.51
C SER A 483 6.55 2.95 5.81
N ILE A 484 7.55 3.59 5.21
CA ILE A 484 7.39 4.75 4.33
C ILE A 484 8.36 4.52 3.17
N ASN A 485 7.84 4.25 1.97
CA ASN A 485 8.66 3.76 0.86
C ASN A 485 8.40 4.51 -0.44
N ALA A 486 9.42 4.52 -1.30
CA ALA A 486 9.30 4.85 -2.71
C ALA A 486 8.94 3.58 -3.51
N TYR A 487 8.20 3.75 -4.60
CA TYR A 487 7.76 2.67 -5.48
C TYR A 487 8.33 2.85 -6.87
N GLY A 488 8.89 1.78 -7.43
CA GLY A 488 9.64 1.86 -8.67
C GLY A 488 9.75 0.52 -9.39
N LEU A 489 8.60 -0.11 -9.64
CA LEU A 489 8.53 -1.44 -10.24
C LEU A 489 8.92 -1.41 -11.72
N PHE A 490 9.93 -2.21 -12.09
CA PHE A 490 10.39 -2.40 -13.46
C PHE A 490 10.75 -1.08 -14.18
N ALA A 491 11.48 -0.20 -13.49
CA ALA A 491 11.97 1.07 -14.06
C ALA A 491 12.82 0.84 -15.32
N ASN A 492 13.70 -0.16 -15.28
CA ASN A 492 14.46 -0.66 -16.42
C ASN A 492 13.86 -2.00 -16.85
N MET A 493 13.53 -2.12 -18.13
CA MET A 493 13.01 -3.34 -18.73
C MET A 493 14.14 -4.33 -18.98
N THR A 494 13.86 -5.60 -18.70
CA THR A 494 14.71 -6.70 -19.14
C THR A 494 14.23 -7.11 -20.53
N THR A 495 15.15 -7.09 -21.50
CA THR A 495 14.89 -7.50 -22.89
C THR A 495 15.27 -8.95 -23.16
N GLU A 496 15.99 -9.57 -22.23
CA GLU A 496 16.44 -10.96 -22.28
C GLU A 496 15.96 -11.71 -21.04
N ARG A 497 15.78 -13.02 -21.16
CA ARG A 497 15.39 -13.89 -20.05
C ARG A 497 16.47 -14.91 -19.75
N ALA A 498 17.50 -14.46 -19.05
CA ALA A 498 18.52 -15.35 -18.52
C ALA A 498 17.94 -16.21 -17.38
N GLU A 499 18.36 -17.47 -17.34
CA GLU A 499 17.95 -18.47 -16.38
C GLU A 499 19.13 -19.33 -15.94
N ILE A 500 19.28 -19.46 -14.62
CA ILE A 500 20.34 -20.27 -14.01
C ILE A 500 19.78 -21.70 -13.81
N ILE A 501 20.49 -22.67 -14.35
CA ILE A 501 20.23 -24.11 -14.19
C ILE A 501 21.32 -24.68 -13.30
N VAL A 502 20.96 -25.07 -12.07
CA VAL A 502 21.88 -25.68 -11.10
C VAL A 502 21.90 -27.19 -11.33
N GLU A 503 23.08 -27.76 -11.44
CA GLU A 503 23.28 -29.18 -11.72
C GLU A 503 24.22 -29.81 -10.70
N GLY A 504 23.90 -31.01 -10.25
CA GLY A 504 24.80 -31.83 -9.42
C GLY A 504 25.35 -33.02 -10.19
N SER A 505 26.48 -33.55 -9.71
CA SER A 505 27.12 -34.74 -10.28
C SER A 505 27.86 -35.56 -9.20
N MET A 506 27.96 -36.87 -9.41
CA MET A 506 28.76 -37.78 -8.58
C MET A 506 30.17 -38.00 -9.12
N ASP A 507 30.36 -37.90 -10.43
CA ASP A 507 31.56 -38.27 -11.17
C ASP A 507 32.26 -37.06 -11.84
N GLY A 508 31.58 -35.91 -11.95
CA GLY A 508 32.05 -34.73 -12.66
C GLY A 508 31.76 -34.77 -14.17
N GLU A 509 31.18 -35.87 -14.67
CA GLU A 509 30.91 -36.12 -16.10
C GLU A 509 29.41 -36.12 -16.38
N SER A 510 28.63 -36.83 -15.57
CA SER A 510 27.17 -36.94 -15.67
C SER A 510 26.50 -35.89 -14.78
N TRP A 511 25.86 -34.90 -15.41
CA TRP A 511 25.24 -33.77 -14.71
C TRP A 511 23.72 -33.85 -14.74
N HIS A 512 23.09 -33.66 -13.57
CA HIS A 512 21.64 -33.74 -13.42
C HIS A 512 21.09 -32.43 -12.82
N PRO A 513 20.09 -31.80 -13.47
CA PRO A 513 19.56 -30.53 -13.01
C PRO A 513 18.66 -30.68 -11.77
N TYR A 514 18.79 -29.73 -10.86
CA TYR A 514 17.80 -29.47 -9.82
C TYR A 514 16.63 -28.70 -10.42
N GLU A 515 15.40 -29.24 -10.29
CA GLU A 515 14.21 -28.59 -10.86
C GLU A 515 13.53 -27.70 -9.81
N PHE A 516 13.35 -26.43 -10.16
CA PHE A 516 12.63 -25.46 -9.34
C PHE A 516 11.11 -25.63 -9.52
N ARG A 517 10.32 -25.13 -8.57
CA ARG A 517 8.86 -25.36 -8.56
C ARG A 517 8.11 -24.50 -9.57
N PHE A 518 8.54 -23.25 -9.76
CA PHE A 518 7.71 -22.25 -10.41
C PHE A 518 8.43 -21.44 -11.47
N LYS A 519 9.74 -21.19 -11.34
CA LYS A 519 10.50 -20.51 -12.39
C LYS A 519 10.64 -21.40 -13.64
N PRO A 520 10.90 -20.81 -14.83
CA PRO A 520 11.23 -21.58 -16.03
C PRO A 520 12.35 -22.60 -15.82
N GLY A 521 12.14 -23.80 -16.35
CA GLY A 521 13.01 -24.97 -16.21
C GLY A 521 12.93 -25.81 -17.48
N ASP A 522 12.24 -26.94 -17.44
CA ASP A 522 11.95 -27.74 -18.65
C ASP A 522 11.19 -26.88 -19.69
N PRO A 523 11.70 -26.74 -20.93
CA PRO A 523 11.04 -25.97 -21.97
C PRO A 523 9.62 -26.45 -22.33
N LYS A 524 9.28 -27.71 -22.04
CA LYS A 524 7.94 -28.27 -22.25
C LYS A 524 6.95 -27.92 -21.13
N GLN A 525 7.43 -27.42 -20.00
CA GLN A 525 6.56 -27.05 -18.89
C GLN A 525 5.93 -25.68 -19.14
N ALA A 526 4.61 -25.62 -19.01
CA ALA A 526 3.88 -24.36 -19.05
C ALA A 526 4.24 -23.49 -17.84
N PRO A 527 4.33 -22.15 -17.99
CA PRO A 527 4.42 -21.26 -16.83
C PRO A 527 3.20 -21.46 -15.92
N PRO A 528 3.34 -21.52 -14.59
CA PRO A 528 2.21 -21.82 -13.70
C PRO A 528 1.41 -20.56 -13.32
N GLN A 529 0.17 -20.74 -12.87
CA GLN A 529 -0.58 -19.72 -12.12
C GLN A 529 -0.51 -20.06 -10.63
N ILE A 530 0.16 -19.22 -9.84
CA ILE A 530 0.49 -19.51 -8.44
C ILE A 530 -0.02 -18.46 -7.45
N GLY A 531 -0.36 -17.26 -7.92
CA GLY A 531 -0.87 -16.19 -7.06
C GLY A 531 -2.05 -16.66 -6.19
N PRO A 532 -2.08 -16.32 -4.89
CA PRO A 532 -1.28 -15.30 -4.22
C PRO A 532 0.03 -15.81 -3.58
N HIS A 533 0.45 -17.05 -3.83
CA HIS A 533 1.72 -17.56 -3.32
C HIS A 533 2.90 -16.78 -3.91
N MET A 534 3.87 -16.43 -3.06
CA MET A 534 5.09 -15.70 -3.42
C MET A 534 6.31 -16.61 -3.19
N PRO A 535 6.81 -17.32 -4.22
CA PRO A 535 7.95 -18.22 -4.08
C PRO A 535 9.25 -17.42 -4.05
N ARG A 536 9.81 -17.27 -2.85
CA ARG A 536 10.91 -16.34 -2.60
C ARG A 536 12.21 -16.78 -3.27
N LEU A 537 12.48 -18.08 -3.30
CA LEU A 537 13.68 -18.64 -3.94
C LEU A 537 13.61 -18.50 -5.47
N ASP A 538 12.53 -19.00 -6.10
CA ASP A 538 12.31 -18.88 -7.55
C ASP A 538 12.38 -17.42 -8.03
N TRP A 539 11.82 -16.50 -7.23
CA TRP A 539 11.89 -15.07 -7.54
C TRP A 539 13.31 -14.51 -7.40
N GLN A 540 14.05 -14.91 -6.37
CA GLN A 540 15.44 -14.45 -6.19
C GLN A 540 16.38 -14.97 -7.28
N MET A 541 16.12 -16.16 -7.84
CA MET A 541 16.86 -16.68 -8.99
C MET A 541 16.76 -15.75 -10.22
N TRP A 542 15.63 -15.08 -10.42
CA TRP A 542 15.49 -14.06 -11.48
C TRP A 542 16.46 -12.91 -11.29
N PHE A 543 16.57 -12.39 -10.05
CA PHE A 543 17.50 -11.30 -9.74
C PHE A 543 18.96 -11.75 -9.82
N ALA A 544 19.28 -12.97 -9.35
CA ALA A 544 20.64 -13.51 -9.46
C ALA A 544 21.10 -13.56 -10.92
N ALA A 545 20.24 -13.95 -11.86
CA ALA A 545 20.58 -14.04 -13.28
C ALA A 545 20.90 -12.69 -13.96
N LEU A 546 20.65 -11.55 -13.30
CA LEU A 546 20.95 -10.21 -13.84
C LEU A 546 22.42 -9.78 -13.64
N GLY A 547 23.18 -10.52 -12.84
CA GLY A 547 24.58 -10.23 -12.55
C GLY A 547 25.40 -11.50 -12.38
N PRO A 548 26.71 -11.39 -12.10
CA PRO A 548 27.56 -12.54 -11.83
C PRO A 548 27.26 -13.17 -10.45
N PHE A 549 27.65 -14.44 -10.29
CA PHE A 549 27.34 -15.24 -9.09
C PHE A 549 27.94 -14.70 -7.79
N ASP A 550 29.09 -14.02 -7.86
CA ASP A 550 29.83 -13.46 -6.72
C ASP A 550 29.13 -12.26 -6.08
N GLN A 551 28.23 -11.58 -6.82
CA GLN A 551 27.36 -10.54 -6.30
C GLN A 551 26.14 -11.10 -5.53
N SER A 552 25.95 -12.42 -5.55
CA SER A 552 24.85 -13.11 -4.87
C SER A 552 25.37 -14.14 -3.84
N PRO A 553 25.88 -13.72 -2.67
CA PRO A 553 26.41 -14.65 -1.65
C PRO A 553 25.42 -15.73 -1.22
N TRP A 554 24.13 -15.40 -1.16
CA TRP A 554 23.07 -16.37 -0.85
C TRP A 554 23.01 -17.53 -1.85
N PHE A 555 23.36 -17.29 -3.12
CA PHE A 555 23.34 -18.31 -4.18
C PHE A 555 24.49 -19.31 -4.00
N ILE A 556 25.65 -18.84 -3.55
CA ILE A 556 26.79 -19.70 -3.20
C ILE A 556 26.42 -20.58 -2.00
N ASN A 557 25.82 -19.99 -0.96
CA ASN A 557 25.33 -20.76 0.18
C ASN A 557 24.25 -21.77 -0.22
N PHE A 558 23.35 -21.40 -1.13
CA PHE A 558 22.36 -22.32 -1.67
C PHE A 558 23.03 -23.53 -2.34
N CYS A 559 24.05 -23.31 -3.17
CA CYS A 559 24.82 -24.40 -3.78
C CYS A 559 25.55 -25.27 -2.73
N ALA A 560 26.11 -24.66 -1.68
CA ALA A 560 26.73 -25.38 -0.57
C ALA A 560 25.72 -26.26 0.19
N ARG A 561 24.50 -25.76 0.43
CA ARG A 561 23.42 -26.54 1.05
C ARG A 561 22.93 -27.70 0.16
N LEU A 562 22.95 -27.52 -1.16
CA LEU A 562 22.66 -28.62 -2.10
C LEU A 562 23.76 -29.69 -2.13
N LEU A 563 25.03 -29.29 -2.06
CA LEU A 563 26.16 -30.24 -1.88
C LEU A 563 26.07 -31.02 -0.56
N GLN A 564 25.47 -30.44 0.48
CA GLN A 564 25.18 -31.12 1.74
C GLN A 564 23.90 -31.98 1.68
N ASN A 565 23.14 -31.89 0.59
CA ASN A 565 21.79 -32.46 0.44
C ASN A 565 20.84 -32.07 1.59
N GLU A 566 20.93 -30.82 2.04
CA GLU A 566 20.21 -30.33 3.20
C GLU A 566 18.68 -30.42 3.00
N PRO A 567 17.94 -31.20 3.81
CA PRO A 567 16.51 -31.46 3.59
C PRO A 567 15.61 -30.22 3.66
N THR A 568 15.97 -29.22 4.46
CA THR A 568 15.20 -27.97 4.54
C THR A 568 15.28 -27.16 3.24
N VAL A 569 16.45 -27.15 2.59
CA VAL A 569 16.71 -26.43 1.33
C VAL A 569 16.20 -27.21 0.11
N THR A 570 16.49 -28.51 0.02
CA THR A 570 16.05 -29.35 -1.11
C THR A 570 14.53 -29.44 -1.22
N ARG A 571 13.78 -29.31 -0.12
CA ARG A 571 12.31 -29.23 -0.13
C ARG A 571 11.74 -27.99 -0.83
N LEU A 572 12.53 -26.91 -0.94
CA LEU A 572 12.13 -25.72 -1.71
C LEU A 572 12.05 -26.02 -3.21
N LEU A 573 12.75 -27.04 -3.68
CA LEU A 573 12.78 -27.46 -5.08
C LEU A 573 11.64 -28.44 -5.40
N ALA A 574 11.30 -28.56 -6.69
CA ALA A 574 10.35 -29.56 -7.17
C ALA A 574 11.00 -30.94 -7.25
N ARG A 575 12.25 -31.01 -7.73
CA ARG A 575 12.99 -32.26 -7.89
C ARG A 575 14.42 -32.13 -7.40
N ASN A 576 14.80 -33.06 -6.53
CA ASN A 576 16.18 -33.31 -6.16
C ASN A 576 16.65 -34.60 -6.89
N PRO A 577 17.63 -34.52 -7.82
CA PRO A 577 18.16 -35.71 -8.50
C PRO A 577 19.00 -36.62 -7.58
N PHE A 578 19.33 -36.17 -6.37
CA PHE A 578 20.21 -36.84 -5.41
C PHE A 578 19.51 -37.10 -4.06
N PRO A 579 18.35 -37.82 -4.03
CA PRO A 579 17.56 -37.95 -2.81
C PRO A 579 18.24 -38.81 -1.72
N ASN A 580 19.07 -39.77 -2.12
CA ASN A 580 19.64 -40.78 -1.21
C ASN A 580 21.09 -40.47 -0.80
N SER A 581 21.83 -39.70 -1.58
CA SER A 581 23.23 -39.39 -1.35
C SER A 581 23.56 -38.01 -1.92
N PRO A 582 24.28 -37.13 -1.20
CA PRO A 582 24.66 -35.82 -1.72
C PRO A 582 25.52 -35.92 -3.00
N PRO A 583 25.40 -34.96 -3.94
CA PRO A 583 26.33 -34.88 -5.07
C PRO A 583 27.74 -34.51 -4.58
N ARG A 584 28.77 -34.95 -5.31
CA ARG A 584 30.17 -34.57 -5.03
C ARG A 584 30.54 -33.22 -5.65
N PHE A 585 29.91 -32.91 -6.79
CA PHE A 585 30.15 -31.71 -7.57
C PHE A 585 28.83 -30.98 -7.78
N ILE A 586 28.89 -29.66 -7.78
CA ILE A 586 27.78 -28.80 -8.22
C ILE A 586 28.32 -27.73 -9.16
N ARG A 587 27.54 -27.37 -10.16
CA ARG A 587 27.81 -26.24 -11.06
C ARG A 587 26.52 -25.52 -11.38
N ALA A 588 26.63 -24.36 -12.00
CA ALA A 588 25.46 -23.68 -12.54
C ALA A 588 25.71 -23.17 -13.95
N GLN A 589 24.74 -23.38 -14.83
CA GLN A 589 24.77 -22.96 -16.22
C GLN A 589 23.82 -21.80 -16.45
N LEU A 590 24.20 -20.88 -17.34
CA LEU A 590 23.35 -19.80 -17.81
C LEU A 590 22.73 -20.15 -19.15
N TRP A 591 21.41 -20.06 -19.21
CA TRP A 591 20.62 -20.30 -20.41
C TRP A 591 19.76 -19.07 -20.68
N GLU A 592 19.66 -18.66 -21.94
CA GLU A 592 18.70 -17.66 -22.35
C GLU A 592 17.41 -18.35 -22.78
N TYR A 593 16.29 -17.93 -22.22
CA TYR A 593 14.96 -18.44 -22.52
C TYR A 593 14.19 -17.42 -23.37
N ARG A 594 13.32 -17.92 -24.23
CA ARG A 594 12.27 -17.12 -24.87
C ARG A 594 11.00 -17.94 -24.97
N PHE A 595 9.85 -17.28 -25.06
CA PHE A 595 8.64 -18.01 -25.44
C PHE A 595 8.79 -18.57 -26.85
N THR A 596 8.22 -19.76 -27.06
CA THR A 596 8.00 -20.27 -28.41
C THR A 596 6.94 -19.43 -29.13
N ASN A 597 7.01 -19.36 -30.46
CA ASN A 597 5.88 -18.90 -31.25
C ASN A 597 4.85 -20.04 -31.46
N ARG A 598 3.70 -19.71 -32.05
CA ARG A 598 2.62 -20.68 -32.28
C ARG A 598 3.06 -21.91 -33.09
N ASP A 599 3.86 -21.71 -34.13
CA ASP A 599 4.33 -22.79 -35.00
C ASP A 599 5.34 -23.70 -34.30
N GLU A 600 6.28 -23.12 -33.55
CA GLU A 600 7.25 -23.84 -32.74
C GLU A 600 6.56 -24.69 -31.67
N ARG A 601 5.58 -24.12 -30.96
CA ARG A 601 4.81 -24.84 -29.95
C ARG A 601 3.98 -25.97 -30.55
N GLN A 602 3.38 -25.76 -31.72
CA GLN A 602 2.63 -26.81 -32.42
C GLN A 602 3.54 -27.99 -32.82
N LYS A 603 4.77 -27.71 -33.26
CA LYS A 603 5.73 -28.74 -33.70
C LYS A 603 6.38 -29.50 -32.54
N THR A 604 6.75 -28.79 -31.47
CA THR A 604 7.60 -29.34 -30.39
C THR A 604 6.84 -29.66 -29.10
N GLY A 605 5.65 -29.07 -28.93
CA GLY A 605 4.93 -29.04 -27.66
C GLY A 605 5.54 -28.12 -26.60
N ALA A 606 6.65 -27.43 -26.91
CA ALA A 606 7.37 -26.61 -25.94
C ALA A 606 6.75 -25.22 -25.79
N TRP A 607 6.73 -24.71 -24.55
CA TRP A 607 6.31 -23.34 -24.21
C TRP A 607 7.47 -22.36 -24.28
N TRP A 608 8.68 -22.88 -24.06
CA TRP A 608 9.92 -22.13 -24.10
C TRP A 608 10.85 -22.70 -25.16
N SER A 609 11.67 -21.84 -25.73
CA SER A 609 12.92 -22.21 -26.39
C SER A 609 14.06 -21.69 -25.52
N ARG A 610 15.20 -22.40 -25.50
CA ARG A 610 16.35 -21.99 -24.73
C ARG A 610 17.65 -22.22 -25.47
N GLU A 611 18.61 -21.34 -25.22
CA GLU A 611 19.96 -21.38 -25.77
C GLU A 611 20.99 -21.30 -24.64
N PHE A 612 22.02 -22.14 -24.71
CA PHE A 612 23.10 -22.12 -23.71
C PHE A 612 23.99 -20.89 -23.94
N LYS A 613 24.23 -20.11 -22.89
CA LYS A 613 25.08 -18.90 -22.97
C LYS A 613 26.45 -19.07 -22.33
N GLY A 614 26.58 -19.98 -21.36
CA GLY A 614 27.85 -20.24 -20.72
C GLY A 614 27.70 -20.79 -19.32
N GLU A 615 28.84 -20.95 -18.66
CA GLU A 615 28.89 -21.31 -17.25
C GLU A 615 28.60 -20.08 -16.38
N TYR A 616 27.71 -20.23 -15.40
CA TYR A 616 27.37 -19.18 -14.44
C TYR A 616 28.20 -19.31 -13.16
N LEU A 617 28.29 -20.52 -12.62
CA LEU A 617 29.13 -20.86 -11.48
C LEU A 617 30.01 -22.05 -11.89
N PRO A 618 31.35 -21.93 -11.81
CA PRO A 618 32.25 -23.04 -12.08
C PRO A 618 31.94 -24.23 -11.19
N GLN A 619 32.37 -25.43 -11.60
CA GLN A 619 32.25 -26.60 -10.73
C GLN A 619 32.91 -26.35 -9.37
N ILE A 620 32.19 -26.66 -8.30
CA ILE A 620 32.70 -26.63 -6.93
C ILE A 620 32.42 -27.95 -6.22
N THR A 621 33.24 -28.28 -5.24
CA THR A 621 33.13 -29.50 -4.42
C THR A 621 33.05 -29.14 -2.95
N PHE A 622 32.41 -29.99 -2.15
CA PHE A 622 32.48 -29.88 -0.71
C PHE A 622 33.78 -30.57 -0.23
N ASP A 623 34.78 -29.79 0.17
CA ASP A 623 36.02 -30.36 0.72
C ASP A 623 35.78 -30.81 2.17
N THR A 624 35.73 -32.11 2.39
CA THR A 624 35.52 -32.72 3.72
C THR A 624 36.78 -32.77 4.59
N THR A 625 37.91 -32.22 4.13
CA THR A 625 39.18 -32.30 4.87
C THR A 625 39.26 -31.40 6.11
N GLU A 626 38.32 -30.47 6.31
CA GLU A 626 38.14 -29.72 7.56
C GLU A 626 36.89 -30.19 8.33
N ARG A 627 36.89 -31.44 8.79
CA ARG A 627 36.00 -31.86 9.87
C ARG A 627 36.59 -31.31 11.18
N PRO A 628 35.87 -30.52 11.99
CA PRO A 628 36.31 -30.28 13.37
C PRO A 628 36.44 -31.65 14.04
N PRO A 629 37.53 -31.93 14.80
CA PRO A 629 37.67 -33.21 15.48
C PRO A 629 36.46 -33.39 16.40
N ASP A 630 35.88 -34.60 16.33
CA ASP A 630 34.70 -35.02 17.08
C ASP A 630 34.71 -34.46 18.52
N ARG A 631 33.65 -33.73 18.88
CA ARG A 631 33.35 -33.34 20.26
C ARG A 631 32.11 -34.07 20.74
#